data_AF-A0A537TJA3-F1
#
_entry.id   AF-A0A537TJA3-F1
#
_cell.length_a   1.000
_cell.length_b   1.000
_cell.length_c   1.000
_cell.angle_alpha   90.00
_cell.angle_beta   90.00
_cell.angle_gamma   90.00
#
_symmetry.space_group_name_H-M   'P 1'
#
loop_
_entity.id
_entity.type
_entity.pdbx_description
1 polymer ?
#
loop_
_entity_poly.entity_id
_entity_poly.type
_entity_poly.pdbx_seq_one_letter_code
_entity_poly.pdbx_strand_id
1 'polypeptide(L)'
;MDHARDNPVMTEPSGQQRRPAAALLTDTLLLALGLGWLGGSNAYRFFELLYKPNKLRGDDRSCLTHPRSSTELTEARSYLIQTASPGYTMAKQGSELAIERLHPEFAIRLTKALREARDYGLLAGIYSAYRPPAFGVGGFSDKFNSLHAYGLAVDLYGIGRPGSVEALWWHEIAAKHGVICPYGHHDRAEWNHCQPTGVKVVSADNRLRETITADGPVSLEAMFEAGNSAVERPANAADTVGRTQQCDEHAHRQPTAS
;
A
#
# COMPACT_ATOMS: atom_id res chain seq x y z
N MET A 1 -11.62 -73.75 19.47
CA MET A 1 -11.85 -72.59 18.61
C MET A 1 -10.97 -71.44 19.04
N ASP A 2 -9.84 -71.14 18.43
CA ASP A 2 -8.74 -71.94 17.90
C ASP A 2 -7.54 -70.99 17.84
N HIS A 3 -6.36 -71.59 17.85
CA HIS A 3 -5.00 -71.05 17.74
C HIS A 3 -4.88 -69.79 16.85
N ALA A 4 -4.24 -68.72 17.31
CA ALA A 4 -2.80 -68.51 17.42
C ALA A 4 -2.02 -68.54 16.08
N ARG A 5 -1.36 -67.40 15.83
CA ARG A 5 0.00 -67.21 15.28
C ARG A 5 0.27 -67.17 13.76
N ASP A 6 0.96 -66.07 13.43
CA ASP A 6 2.20 -65.94 12.67
C ASP A 6 2.21 -66.04 11.12
N ASN A 7 2.66 -64.94 10.52
CA ASN A 7 3.22 -64.82 9.16
C ASN A 7 4.41 -65.78 8.96
N PRO A 8 4.72 -66.22 7.72
CA PRO A 8 5.89 -65.63 7.03
C PRO A 8 5.94 -65.67 5.47
N VAL A 9 6.61 -64.67 4.88
CA VAL A 9 7.75 -64.72 3.92
C VAL A 9 7.65 -65.44 2.54
N MET A 10 7.92 -64.63 1.50
CA MET A 10 8.63 -64.84 0.21
C MET A 10 7.97 -65.58 -0.96
N THR A 11 7.95 -64.89 -2.12
CA THR A 11 8.63 -65.32 -3.36
C THR A 11 8.57 -64.21 -4.44
N GLU A 12 9.74 -63.77 -4.93
CA GLU A 12 9.89 -63.32 -6.33
C GLU A 12 10.10 -64.55 -7.22
N PRO A 13 9.89 -64.43 -8.55
CA PRO A 13 11.10 -64.42 -9.39
C PRO A 13 11.05 -63.57 -10.68
N SER A 14 12.25 -63.08 -11.00
CA SER A 14 12.95 -63.12 -12.31
C SER A 14 12.44 -62.32 -13.52
N GLY A 15 13.36 -61.56 -14.11
CA GLY A 15 13.21 -60.92 -15.42
C GLY A 15 14.46 -60.12 -15.81
N GLN A 16 15.49 -60.85 -16.26
CA GLN A 16 16.87 -60.42 -16.45
C GLN A 16 17.14 -59.91 -17.88
N GLN A 17 17.97 -58.85 -17.99
CA GLN A 17 18.85 -58.46 -19.12
C GLN A 17 18.16 -57.97 -20.43
N ARG A 18 18.63 -56.94 -21.17
CA ARG A 18 19.99 -56.61 -21.64
C ARG A 18 20.14 -55.11 -21.99
N ARG A 19 21.32 -54.55 -21.71
CA ARG A 19 21.97 -53.39 -22.39
C ARG A 19 22.84 -53.92 -23.56
N PRO A 20 23.67 -53.15 -24.30
CA PRO A 20 23.62 -51.76 -24.86
C PRO A 20 24.13 -51.69 -26.34
N ALA A 21 24.13 -50.50 -26.96
CA ALA A 21 25.12 -50.04 -27.96
C ALA A 21 24.98 -48.49 -28.08
N ALA A 22 25.96 -47.63 -27.76
CA ALA A 22 27.21 -47.29 -28.46
C ALA A 22 26.97 -46.87 -29.93
N ALA A 23 27.54 -45.84 -30.53
CA ALA A 23 28.33 -44.65 -30.19
C ALA A 23 28.44 -43.84 -31.52
N LEU A 24 28.69 -42.53 -31.48
CA LEU A 24 29.72 -41.82 -32.29
C LEU A 24 29.44 -40.31 -32.46
N LEU A 25 30.51 -39.57 -32.19
CA LEU A 25 30.77 -38.15 -32.39
C LEU A 25 30.75 -37.76 -33.88
N THR A 26 30.35 -36.52 -34.18
CA THR A 26 31.02 -35.69 -35.19
C THR A 26 31.00 -34.23 -34.76
N ASP A 27 32.17 -33.60 -34.86
CA ASP A 27 32.41 -32.16 -34.70
C ASP A 27 31.69 -31.35 -35.78
N THR A 28 31.12 -30.20 -35.43
CA THR A 28 31.11 -29.04 -36.33
C THR A 28 31.09 -27.74 -35.54
N LEU A 29 32.19 -27.01 -35.63
CA LEU A 29 32.37 -25.63 -35.20
C LEU A 29 31.63 -24.70 -36.19
N LEU A 30 30.68 -23.89 -35.72
CA LEU A 30 30.31 -22.65 -36.41
C LEU A 30 30.05 -21.53 -35.40
N LEU A 31 30.87 -20.49 -35.51
CA LEU A 31 30.79 -19.23 -34.77
C LEU A 31 29.71 -18.36 -35.42
N ALA A 32 28.70 -17.92 -34.69
CA ALA A 32 27.89 -16.76 -35.07
C ALA A 32 27.32 -16.05 -33.83
N LEU A 33 27.61 -14.76 -33.78
CA LEU A 33 27.31 -13.77 -32.75
C LEU A 33 25.81 -13.42 -32.70
N GLY A 34 25.34 -13.04 -31.50
CA GLY A 34 24.30 -12.04 -31.32
C GLY A 34 22.88 -12.55 -31.10
N LEU A 35 22.44 -12.56 -29.84
CA LEU A 35 21.49 -11.59 -29.28
C LEU A 35 21.01 -12.12 -27.92
N GLY A 36 21.58 -11.54 -26.86
CA GLY A 36 21.21 -11.79 -25.48
C GLY A 36 19.79 -11.29 -25.20
N TRP A 37 18.97 -12.23 -24.74
CA TRP A 37 18.11 -12.18 -23.57
C TRP A 37 17.60 -10.81 -23.08
N LEU A 38 16.27 -10.70 -23.09
CA LEU A 38 15.45 -9.74 -22.36
C LEU A 38 15.73 -9.78 -20.86
N GLY A 39 15.93 -8.62 -20.24
CA GLY A 39 15.83 -8.46 -18.79
C GLY A 39 16.69 -7.34 -18.23
N GLY A 40 16.23 -6.09 -18.32
CA GLY A 40 16.93 -4.99 -17.65
C GLY A 40 16.55 -3.60 -18.12
N SER A 41 15.28 -3.19 -17.97
CA SER A 41 14.87 -1.81 -18.33
C SER A 41 14.09 -1.04 -17.26
N ASN A 42 13.80 -1.61 -16.09
CA ASN A 42 13.06 -0.87 -15.04
C ASN A 42 13.94 0.02 -14.16
N ALA A 43 15.22 -0.30 -13.97
CA ALA A 43 16.10 0.49 -13.11
C ALA A 43 16.55 1.83 -13.73
N TYR A 44 16.63 1.92 -15.07
CA TYR A 44 17.20 3.09 -15.74
C TYR A 44 16.23 4.25 -15.97
N ARG A 45 14.92 4.08 -15.74
CA ARG A 45 13.96 5.20 -15.79
C ARG A 45 13.93 6.04 -14.52
N PHE A 46 14.51 5.55 -13.42
CA PHE A 46 14.43 6.21 -12.11
C PHE A 46 15.44 7.34 -11.93
N PHE A 47 16.65 7.24 -12.51
CA PHE A 47 17.67 8.27 -12.34
C PHE A 47 17.35 9.61 -13.06
N GLU A 48 16.49 9.60 -14.08
CA GLU A 48 16.13 10.82 -14.83
C GLU A 48 15.03 11.68 -14.17
N LEU A 49 14.30 11.17 -13.18
CA LEU A 49 13.15 11.87 -12.59
C LEU A 49 13.45 12.65 -11.32
N LEU A 50 14.59 12.40 -10.67
CA LEU A 50 15.01 13.12 -9.45
C LEU A 50 15.52 14.55 -9.72
N TYR A 51 15.61 15.00 -10.99
CA TYR A 51 16.19 16.29 -11.36
C TYR A 51 15.43 17.06 -12.45
N LYS A 52 14.10 16.93 -12.53
CA LYS A 52 13.28 17.85 -13.35
C LYS A 52 12.57 18.87 -12.46
N PRO A 53 12.96 20.16 -12.50
CA PRO A 53 12.19 21.21 -11.84
C PRO A 53 10.82 21.32 -12.52
N ASN A 54 9.76 21.05 -11.75
CA ASN A 54 8.39 21.23 -12.23
C ASN A 54 8.13 22.72 -12.42
N LYS A 55 8.04 23.14 -13.69
CA LYS A 55 7.66 24.50 -14.07
C LYS A 55 6.17 24.68 -13.79
N LEU A 56 5.84 25.20 -12.61
CA LEU A 56 4.48 25.62 -12.26
C LEU A 56 4.03 26.68 -13.27
N ARG A 57 3.05 26.32 -14.10
CA ARG A 57 2.36 27.25 -15.00
C ARG A 57 1.19 27.84 -14.21
N GLY A 58 1.23 29.14 -14.00
CA GLY A 58 0.30 29.90 -13.19
C GLY A 58 -1.09 30.06 -13.81
N ASP A 59 -2.00 30.39 -12.89
CA ASP A 59 -3.32 31.00 -12.99
C ASP A 59 -4.32 30.48 -14.03
N ASP A 60 -5.42 29.94 -13.50
CA ASP A 60 -6.75 30.33 -13.98
C ASP A 60 -7.75 30.35 -12.81
N ARG A 61 -7.96 31.56 -12.25
CA ARG A 61 -9.13 31.87 -11.43
C ARG A 61 -10.33 31.95 -12.36
N SER A 62 -11.13 30.89 -12.42
CA SER A 62 -12.46 30.96 -13.00
C SER A 62 -13.47 30.24 -12.10
N CYS A 63 -14.48 31.02 -11.74
CA CYS A 63 -15.66 30.75 -10.94
C CYS A 63 -16.44 29.52 -11.44
N LEU A 64 -17.18 28.89 -10.51
CA LEU A 64 -18.01 27.67 -10.61
C LEU A 64 -17.35 26.37 -10.09
N THR A 65 -16.93 26.36 -8.83
CA THR A 65 -16.65 25.14 -8.07
C THR A 65 -17.97 24.50 -7.62
N HIS A 66 -18.51 23.51 -8.34
CA HIS A 66 -19.29 22.40 -7.73
C HIS A 66 -19.66 21.19 -8.64
N PRO A 67 -19.55 21.20 -9.99
CA PRO A 67 -19.76 19.96 -10.76
C PRO A 67 -18.52 19.05 -10.78
N ARG A 68 -17.33 19.65 -10.93
CA ARG A 68 -16.07 18.91 -11.16
C ARG A 68 -15.60 18.12 -9.94
N SER A 69 -15.79 18.64 -8.72
CA SER A 69 -15.41 17.93 -7.48
C SER A 69 -16.28 16.71 -7.20
N SER A 70 -17.57 16.75 -7.53
CA SER A 70 -18.47 15.61 -7.32
C SER A 70 -18.18 14.47 -8.28
N THR A 71 -17.99 14.74 -9.57
CA THR A 71 -17.63 13.70 -10.55
C THR A 71 -16.25 13.11 -10.27
N GLU A 72 -15.24 13.95 -9.98
CA GLU A 72 -13.89 13.48 -9.63
C GLU A 72 -13.92 12.59 -8.38
N LEU A 73 -14.72 12.94 -7.37
CA LEU A 73 -14.88 12.12 -6.17
C LEU A 73 -15.55 10.78 -6.46
N THR A 74 -16.61 10.76 -7.28
CA THR A 74 -17.29 9.51 -7.68
C THR A 74 -16.33 8.59 -8.41
N GLU A 75 -15.60 9.10 -9.40
CA GLU A 75 -14.59 8.33 -10.14
C GLU A 75 -13.47 7.83 -9.22
N ALA A 76 -13.02 8.68 -8.28
CA ALA A 76 -12.03 8.30 -7.29
C ALA A 76 -12.53 7.13 -6.44
N ARG A 77 -13.72 7.23 -5.86
CA ARG A 77 -14.29 6.16 -5.02
C ARG A 77 -14.49 4.87 -5.81
N SER A 78 -15.00 4.94 -7.04
CA SER A 78 -15.15 3.76 -7.89
C SER A 78 -13.81 3.07 -8.15
N TYR A 79 -12.74 3.83 -8.40
CA TYR A 79 -11.40 3.29 -8.58
C TYR A 79 -10.84 2.65 -7.30
N LEU A 80 -11.02 3.32 -6.15
CA LEU A 80 -10.60 2.79 -4.85
C LEU A 80 -11.32 1.47 -4.53
N ILE A 81 -12.62 1.37 -4.81
CA ILE A 81 -13.41 0.15 -4.61
C ILE A 81 -12.89 -0.96 -5.54
N GLN A 82 -12.71 -0.66 -6.83
CA GLN A 82 -12.23 -1.65 -7.82
C GLN A 82 -10.85 -2.22 -7.49
N THR A 83 -9.99 -1.42 -6.85
CA THR A 83 -8.62 -1.82 -6.50
C THR A 83 -8.45 -2.27 -5.06
N ALA A 84 -9.51 -2.26 -4.26
CA ALA A 84 -9.46 -2.68 -2.86
C ALA A 84 -9.18 -4.19 -2.74
N SER A 85 -8.46 -4.56 -1.69
CA SER A 85 -8.31 -5.94 -1.22
C SER A 85 -8.84 -6.00 0.22
N PRO A 86 -10.16 -6.13 0.42
CA PRO A 86 -10.78 -5.84 1.71
C PRO A 86 -10.29 -6.76 2.84
N GLY A 87 -9.76 -6.15 3.89
CA GLY A 87 -9.39 -6.78 5.14
C GLY A 87 -10.06 -6.15 6.36
N TYR A 88 -9.85 -6.74 7.54
CA TYR A 88 -10.36 -6.26 8.82
C TYR A 88 -11.85 -5.84 8.80
N THR A 89 -12.10 -4.55 9.00
CA THR A 89 -13.43 -3.96 9.09
C THR A 89 -14.10 -3.82 7.73
N MET A 90 -13.32 -3.68 6.64
CA MET A 90 -13.88 -3.63 5.29
C MET A 90 -14.50 -4.98 4.89
N ALA A 91 -13.92 -6.09 5.35
CA ALA A 91 -14.51 -7.42 5.18
C ALA A 91 -15.85 -7.58 5.94
N LYS A 92 -16.08 -6.78 6.99
CA LYS A 92 -17.32 -6.81 7.79
C LYS A 92 -18.39 -5.85 7.26
N GLN A 93 -18.01 -4.61 6.91
CA GLN A 93 -18.94 -3.54 6.57
C GLN A 93 -19.11 -3.31 5.06
N GLY A 94 -18.31 -3.99 4.23
CA GLY A 94 -18.23 -3.74 2.79
C GLY A 94 -17.20 -2.68 2.43
N SER A 95 -16.63 -2.81 1.24
CA SER A 95 -15.61 -1.89 0.74
C SER A 95 -16.21 -0.53 0.35
N GLU A 96 -17.42 -0.57 -0.19
CA GLU A 96 -18.24 0.54 -0.64
C GLU A 96 -18.49 1.49 0.51
N LEU A 97 -19.07 1.01 1.60
CA LEU A 97 -19.37 1.81 2.79
C LEU A 97 -18.09 2.39 3.42
N ALA A 98 -17.01 1.59 3.51
CA ALA A 98 -15.78 2.07 4.12
C ALA A 98 -15.09 3.16 3.28
N ILE A 99 -15.16 3.08 1.95
CA ILE A 99 -14.56 4.03 1.01
C ILE A 99 -15.43 5.27 0.83
N GLU A 100 -16.76 5.12 0.84
CA GLU A 100 -17.70 6.25 0.84
C GLU A 100 -17.49 7.18 2.04
N ARG A 101 -17.02 6.62 3.16
CA ARG A 101 -16.73 7.36 4.39
C ARG A 101 -15.33 7.98 4.42
N LEU A 102 -14.50 7.81 3.40
CA LEU A 102 -13.24 8.56 3.28
C LEU A 102 -13.51 10.04 2.99
N HIS A 103 -12.70 10.90 3.60
CA HIS A 103 -12.73 12.33 3.33
C HIS A 103 -12.52 12.61 1.83
N PRO A 104 -13.35 13.47 1.18
CA PRO A 104 -13.33 13.66 -0.26
C PRO A 104 -11.95 13.98 -0.86
N GLU A 105 -11.28 14.99 -0.29
CA GLU A 105 -9.94 15.39 -0.74
C GLU A 105 -8.91 14.27 -0.58
N PHE A 106 -9.02 13.48 0.50
CA PHE A 106 -8.12 12.36 0.76
C PHE A 106 -8.35 11.24 -0.24
N ALA A 107 -9.60 10.90 -0.54
CA ALA A 107 -9.95 9.87 -1.53
C ALA A 107 -9.41 10.24 -2.92
N ILE A 108 -9.53 11.50 -3.34
CA ILE A 108 -9.03 11.99 -4.62
C ILE A 108 -7.49 11.87 -4.70
N ARG A 109 -6.78 12.34 -3.66
CA ARG A 109 -5.30 12.24 -3.59
C ARG A 109 -4.82 10.80 -3.57
N LEU A 110 -5.48 9.96 -2.79
CA LEU A 110 -5.17 8.55 -2.68
C LEU A 110 -5.35 7.84 -4.03
N THR A 111 -6.41 8.14 -4.78
CA THR A 111 -6.60 7.61 -6.13
C THR A 111 -5.48 8.02 -7.08
N LYS A 112 -5.03 9.28 -7.03
CA LYS A 112 -3.91 9.77 -7.86
C LYS A 112 -2.61 9.01 -7.52
N ALA A 113 -2.34 8.81 -6.23
CA ALA A 113 -1.18 8.03 -5.77
C ALA A 113 -1.26 6.56 -6.21
N LEU A 114 -2.41 5.90 -6.02
CA LEU A 114 -2.58 4.49 -6.39
C LEU A 114 -2.48 4.26 -7.90
N ARG A 115 -3.02 5.17 -8.72
CA ARG A 115 -2.87 5.11 -10.18
C ARG A 115 -1.39 5.14 -10.57
N GLU A 116 -0.66 6.12 -10.07
CA GLU A 116 0.78 6.23 -10.36
C GLU A 116 1.55 5.00 -9.86
N ALA A 117 1.32 4.54 -8.63
CA ALA A 117 1.95 3.34 -8.09
C ALA A 117 1.71 2.09 -8.96
N ARG A 118 0.49 1.94 -9.49
CA ARG A 118 0.12 0.82 -10.35
C ARG A 118 0.70 0.95 -11.76
N ASP A 119 0.84 2.17 -12.29
CA ASP A 119 1.57 2.43 -13.53
C ASP A 119 3.06 2.07 -13.39
N TYR A 120 3.62 2.16 -12.18
CA TYR A 120 4.97 1.66 -11.84
C TYR A 120 5.03 0.16 -11.52
N GLY A 121 3.91 -0.57 -11.62
CA GLY A 121 3.84 -2.02 -11.48
C GLY A 121 3.52 -2.52 -10.06
N LEU A 122 3.23 -1.64 -9.10
CA LEU A 122 2.73 -2.08 -7.79
C LEU A 122 1.29 -2.59 -7.91
N LEU A 123 0.91 -3.54 -7.06
CA LEU A 123 -0.49 -3.99 -6.93
C LEU A 123 -1.25 -3.18 -5.88
N ALA A 124 -0.81 -1.93 -5.65
CA ALA A 124 -1.28 -1.09 -4.56
C ALA A 124 -2.81 -0.97 -4.55
N GLY A 125 -3.40 -1.08 -3.36
CA GLY A 125 -4.84 -1.01 -3.13
C GLY A 125 -5.17 -0.85 -1.64
N ILE A 126 -6.40 -0.46 -1.33
CA ILE A 126 -6.84 -0.29 0.07
C ILE A 126 -7.12 -1.65 0.70
N TYR A 127 -6.49 -1.90 1.85
CA TYR A 127 -6.78 -3.04 2.71
C TYR A 127 -7.81 -2.70 3.80
N SER A 128 -7.69 -1.51 4.39
CA SER A 128 -8.61 -1.00 5.40
C SER A 128 -8.79 0.51 5.26
N ALA A 129 -10.02 1.01 5.38
CA ALA A 129 -10.36 2.43 5.31
C ALA A 129 -11.12 2.85 6.58
N TYR A 130 -12.31 3.43 6.47
CA TYR A 130 -13.11 3.83 7.62
C TYR A 130 -13.40 2.66 8.60
N ARG A 131 -13.40 2.94 9.91
CA ARG A 131 -13.69 1.96 10.97
C ARG A 131 -14.63 2.57 12.03
N PRO A 132 -15.83 2.03 12.27
CA PRO A 132 -16.62 2.42 13.43
C PRO A 132 -15.86 2.15 14.73
N PRO A 133 -15.83 3.06 15.72
CA PRO A 133 -15.22 2.80 17.02
C PRO A 133 -15.73 1.52 17.70
N ALA A 134 -17.03 1.20 17.57
CA ALA A 134 -17.67 0.01 18.13
C ALA A 134 -17.08 -1.32 17.64
N PHE A 135 -16.38 -1.32 16.49
CA PHE A 135 -15.72 -2.54 16.01
C PHE A 135 -14.49 -2.90 16.85
N GLY A 136 -13.97 -1.99 17.67
CA GLY A 136 -12.89 -2.27 18.62
C GLY A 136 -11.53 -2.59 17.98
N VAL A 137 -11.35 -2.33 16.69
CA VAL A 137 -10.12 -2.66 15.93
C VAL A 137 -9.03 -1.58 16.11
N GLY A 138 -7.77 -1.99 16.15
CA GLY A 138 -6.59 -1.10 16.27
C GLY A 138 -6.03 -1.01 17.68
N GLY A 139 -4.84 -0.40 17.82
CA GLY A 139 -4.06 -0.39 19.08
C GLY A 139 -4.54 0.56 20.17
N PHE A 140 -5.37 1.56 19.85
CA PHE A 140 -5.86 2.52 20.85
C PHE A 140 -6.88 1.88 21.80
N SER A 141 -6.78 2.16 23.10
CA SER A 141 -7.81 1.80 24.09
C SER A 141 -9.10 2.58 23.83
N ASP A 142 -8.97 3.89 23.68
CA ASP A 142 -10.04 4.77 23.20
C ASP A 142 -10.06 4.78 21.67
N LYS A 143 -11.07 4.13 21.08
CA LYS A 143 -11.19 3.97 19.63
C LYS A 143 -11.46 5.29 18.90
N PHE A 144 -11.91 6.33 19.61
CA PHE A 144 -12.07 7.68 19.05
C PHE A 144 -10.72 8.38 18.82
N ASN A 145 -9.60 7.79 19.25
CA ASN A 145 -8.26 8.32 18.96
C ASN A 145 -7.78 7.99 17.53
N SER A 146 -8.41 7.02 16.85
CA SER A 146 -7.97 6.56 15.53
C SER A 146 -8.49 7.45 14.40
N LEU A 147 -7.61 7.84 13.47
CA LEU A 147 -8.02 8.55 12.24
C LEU A 147 -8.92 7.72 11.30
N HIS A 148 -8.88 6.39 11.40
CA HIS A 148 -9.82 5.53 10.66
C HIS A 148 -11.28 5.80 11.06
N ALA A 149 -11.53 6.23 12.30
CA ALA A 149 -12.88 6.53 12.78
C ALA A 149 -13.49 7.78 12.11
N TYR A 150 -12.68 8.56 11.40
CA TYR A 150 -13.08 9.83 10.78
C TYR A 150 -12.89 9.84 9.25
N GLY A 151 -12.55 8.69 8.66
CA GLY A 151 -12.27 8.62 7.22
C GLY A 151 -10.98 9.33 6.79
N LEU A 152 -10.04 9.48 7.73
CA LEU A 152 -8.77 10.20 7.55
C LEU A 152 -7.56 9.24 7.63
N ALA A 153 -7.77 7.94 7.48
CA ALA A 153 -6.69 6.96 7.37
C ALA A 153 -7.07 5.77 6.49
N VAL A 154 -6.07 5.18 5.85
CA VAL A 154 -6.14 3.90 5.17
C VAL A 154 -4.92 3.05 5.50
N ASP A 155 -5.11 1.74 5.51
CA ASP A 155 -4.02 0.77 5.45
C ASP A 155 -3.99 0.17 4.06
N LEU A 156 -2.79 0.06 3.48
CA LEU A 156 -2.58 -0.39 2.12
C LEU A 156 -2.21 -1.87 2.04
N TYR A 157 -2.51 -2.47 0.90
CA TYR A 157 -2.04 -3.77 0.45
C TYR A 157 -1.24 -3.60 -0.85
N GLY A 158 -0.41 -4.59 -1.21
CA GLY A 158 0.24 -4.66 -2.52
C GLY A 158 1.41 -3.70 -2.71
N ILE A 159 1.92 -3.12 -1.61
CA ILE A 159 3.04 -2.18 -1.58
C ILE A 159 4.34 -2.81 -1.04
N GLY A 160 4.41 -4.14 -0.97
CA GLY A 160 5.54 -4.86 -0.39
C GLY A 160 5.51 -4.94 1.14
N ARG A 161 6.66 -5.35 1.70
CA ARG A 161 6.86 -5.59 3.14
C ARG A 161 7.62 -4.39 3.77
N PRO A 162 7.67 -4.27 5.11
CA PRO A 162 8.47 -3.22 5.75
C PRO A 162 9.90 -3.20 5.22
N GLY A 163 10.38 -2.02 4.85
CA GLY A 163 11.72 -1.77 4.34
C GLY A 163 12.03 -2.33 2.95
N SER A 164 11.02 -2.80 2.20
CA SER A 164 11.25 -3.20 0.81
C SER A 164 11.28 -1.99 -0.14
N VAL A 165 11.86 -2.19 -1.32
CA VAL A 165 11.95 -1.15 -2.36
C VAL A 165 10.55 -0.74 -2.83
N GLU A 166 9.62 -1.68 -2.89
CA GLU A 166 8.21 -1.39 -3.22
C GLU A 166 7.56 -0.48 -2.17
N ALA A 167 7.85 -0.70 -0.89
CA ALA A 167 7.33 0.15 0.18
C ALA A 167 7.94 1.55 0.10
N LEU A 168 9.24 1.66 -0.20
CA LEU A 168 9.88 2.95 -0.46
C LEU A 168 9.20 3.68 -1.63
N TRP A 169 9.01 3.02 -2.76
CA TRP A 169 8.34 3.61 -3.93
C TRP A 169 6.93 4.08 -3.61
N TRP A 170 6.15 3.26 -2.88
CA TRP A 170 4.83 3.69 -2.42
C TRP A 170 4.90 4.98 -1.58
N HIS A 171 5.82 5.06 -0.62
CA HIS A 171 5.93 6.23 0.26
C HIS A 171 6.32 7.49 -0.50
N GLU A 172 7.25 7.40 -1.47
CA GLU A 172 7.64 8.52 -2.33
C GLU A 172 6.48 9.00 -3.21
N ILE A 173 5.75 8.07 -3.83
CA ILE A 173 4.58 8.38 -4.67
C ILE A 173 3.45 8.97 -3.80
N ALA A 174 3.17 8.39 -2.63
CA ALA A 174 2.15 8.89 -1.71
C ALA A 174 2.43 10.34 -1.32
N ALA A 175 3.68 10.65 -0.92
CA ALA A 175 4.08 11.99 -0.52
C ALA A 175 3.95 13.01 -1.66
N LYS A 176 4.33 12.63 -2.90
CA LYS A 176 4.12 13.46 -4.10
C LYS A 176 2.66 13.88 -4.31
N HIS A 177 1.71 13.04 -3.91
CA HIS A 177 0.27 13.30 -4.04
C HIS A 177 -0.37 13.86 -2.75
N GLY A 178 0.43 14.24 -1.75
CA GLY A 178 -0.10 14.80 -0.50
C GLY A 178 -0.75 13.76 0.42
N VAL A 179 -0.33 12.49 0.30
CA VAL A 179 -0.69 11.40 1.22
C VAL A 179 0.52 11.10 2.09
N ILE A 180 0.34 11.12 3.41
CA ILE A 180 1.39 10.99 4.41
C ILE A 180 1.32 9.59 5.00
N CYS A 181 2.45 8.88 5.04
CA CYS A 181 2.56 7.60 5.73
C CYS A 181 3.42 7.81 6.99
N PRO A 182 2.80 8.15 8.14
CA PRO A 182 3.45 8.89 9.23
C PRO A 182 4.40 8.04 10.08
N TYR A 183 4.43 6.72 9.87
CA TYR A 183 5.32 5.79 10.55
C TYR A 183 6.57 5.44 9.71
N GLY A 184 6.55 5.73 8.41
CA GLY A 184 7.65 5.44 7.50
C GLY A 184 7.70 3.99 7.02
N HIS A 185 8.38 3.76 5.90
CA HIS A 185 8.34 2.49 5.18
C HIS A 185 9.06 1.33 5.89
N HIS A 186 9.94 1.62 6.85
CA HIS A 186 10.63 0.62 7.68
C HIS A 186 9.83 0.16 8.91
N ASP A 187 8.74 0.84 9.26
CA ASP A 187 7.96 0.50 10.44
C ASP A 187 7.38 -0.92 10.31
N ARG A 188 7.60 -1.76 11.33
CA ARG A 188 7.24 -3.19 11.24
C ARG A 188 5.75 -3.46 11.42
N ALA A 189 4.97 -2.50 11.88
CA ALA A 189 3.55 -2.65 12.20
C ALA A 189 2.67 -1.81 11.29
N GLU A 190 3.08 -0.58 10.98
CA GLU A 190 2.24 0.45 10.36
C GLU A 190 2.88 1.09 9.12
N TRP A 191 3.87 0.43 8.47
CA TRP A 191 4.46 0.90 7.21
C TRP A 191 3.43 1.13 6.10
N ASN A 192 2.29 0.44 6.17
CA ASN A 192 1.22 0.54 5.19
C ASN A 192 0.11 1.52 5.61
N HIS A 193 0.24 2.20 6.75
CA HIS A 193 -0.73 3.19 7.21
C HIS A 193 -0.45 4.55 6.57
N CYS A 194 -1.46 5.14 5.93
CA CYS A 194 -1.36 6.46 5.35
C CYS A 194 -2.62 7.30 5.60
N GLN A 195 -2.44 8.62 5.61
CA GLN A 195 -3.40 9.62 6.07
C GLN A 195 -3.14 10.96 5.37
N PRO A 196 -4.10 11.91 5.37
CA PRO A 196 -3.91 13.23 4.74
C PRO A 196 -3.30 14.25 5.70
N THR A 197 -2.78 13.84 6.86
CA THR A 197 -2.31 14.70 7.96
C THR A 197 -1.05 14.14 8.59
N GLY A 198 -0.24 14.93 9.29
CA GLY A 198 0.88 14.47 10.12
C GLY A 198 0.47 14.06 11.54
N VAL A 199 -0.76 14.38 11.96
CA VAL A 199 -1.27 14.06 13.29
C VAL A 199 -1.54 12.55 13.41
N LYS A 200 -0.94 11.87 14.39
CA LYS A 200 -1.13 10.40 14.57
C LYS A 200 -2.34 10.01 15.42
N VAL A 201 -2.89 10.97 16.18
CA VAL A 201 -3.93 10.74 17.19
C VAL A 201 -4.92 11.89 17.21
N VAL A 202 -6.22 11.58 17.20
CA VAL A 202 -7.27 12.60 17.43
C VAL A 202 -7.40 12.84 18.94
N SER A 203 -7.10 14.06 19.38
CA SER A 203 -7.18 14.45 20.79
C SER A 203 -8.62 14.54 21.28
N ALA A 204 -8.81 14.48 22.61
CA ALA A 204 -10.12 14.48 23.25
C ALA A 204 -10.93 15.77 23.01
N ASP A 205 -10.24 16.89 22.80
CA ASP A 205 -10.78 18.23 22.54
C ASP A 205 -10.94 18.54 21.03
N ASN A 206 -10.60 17.60 20.15
CA ASN A 206 -10.74 17.80 18.72
C ASN A 206 -12.20 17.71 18.28
N ARG A 207 -12.67 18.72 17.53
CA ARG A 207 -14.05 18.79 16.99
C ARG A 207 -14.47 17.58 16.16
N LEU A 208 -13.52 16.84 15.58
CA LEU A 208 -13.81 15.57 14.90
C LEU A 208 -14.59 14.60 15.81
N ARG A 209 -14.28 14.56 17.11
CA ARG A 209 -14.96 13.67 18.06
C ARG A 209 -16.45 13.92 18.18
N GLU A 210 -16.90 15.15 17.94
CA GLU A 210 -18.31 15.53 17.98
C GLU A 210 -19.09 15.03 16.75
N THR A 211 -18.39 14.60 15.69
CA THR A 211 -19.00 14.23 14.40
C THR A 211 -19.34 12.75 14.29
N ILE A 212 -18.93 11.92 15.25
CA ILE A 212 -19.13 10.46 15.22
C ILE A 212 -19.69 9.93 16.54
N THR A 213 -20.39 8.81 16.46
CA THR A 213 -20.71 7.94 17.60
C THR A 213 -19.86 6.66 17.52
N ALA A 214 -20.10 5.72 18.42
CA ALA A 214 -19.45 4.42 18.34
C ALA A 214 -19.78 3.66 17.04
N ASP A 215 -20.97 3.87 16.47
CA ASP A 215 -21.46 3.10 15.32
C ASP A 215 -21.15 3.74 13.97
N GLY A 216 -20.87 5.04 13.94
CA GLY A 216 -20.86 5.77 12.68
C GLY A 216 -20.70 7.28 12.82
N PRO A 217 -20.52 7.98 11.68
CA PRO A 217 -20.70 9.42 11.63
C PRO A 217 -22.15 9.79 11.96
N VAL A 218 -22.33 10.87 12.73
CA VAL A 218 -23.65 11.50 12.96
C VAL A 218 -24.16 12.12 11.65
N SER A 219 -23.25 12.78 10.92
CA SER A 219 -23.44 13.29 9.56
C SER A 219 -22.13 13.19 8.81
N LEU A 220 -22.15 12.63 7.60
CA LEU A 220 -20.96 12.57 6.74
C LEU A 220 -20.46 13.95 6.37
N GLU A 221 -21.39 14.86 6.07
CA GLU A 221 -21.07 16.24 5.74
C GLU A 221 -20.34 16.93 6.90
N ALA A 222 -20.88 16.83 8.11
CA ALA A 222 -20.25 17.43 9.30
C ALA A 222 -18.88 16.81 9.60
N MET A 223 -18.73 15.48 9.44
CA MET A 223 -17.45 14.79 9.61
C MET A 223 -16.41 15.26 8.59
N PHE A 224 -16.80 15.41 7.32
CA PHE A 224 -15.92 15.92 6.27
C PHE A 224 -15.57 17.40 6.50
N GLU A 225 -16.53 18.23 6.86
CA GLU A 225 -16.29 19.64 7.17
C GLU A 225 -15.30 19.84 8.32
N ALA A 226 -15.44 19.09 9.41
CA ALA A 226 -14.48 19.09 10.52
C ALA A 226 -13.10 18.58 10.06
N GLY A 227 -13.08 17.55 9.21
CA GLY A 227 -11.87 16.95 8.64
C GLY A 227 -11.07 17.88 7.72
N ASN A 228 -11.68 18.88 7.09
CA ASN A 228 -10.97 19.85 6.24
C ASN A 228 -9.80 20.53 6.97
N SER A 229 -9.93 20.74 8.29
CA SER A 229 -8.87 21.34 9.11
C SER A 229 -7.68 20.41 9.37
N ALA A 230 -7.88 19.10 9.26
CA ALA A 230 -6.84 18.09 9.46
C ALA A 230 -6.07 17.79 8.17
N VAL A 231 -6.69 17.95 7.00
CA VAL A 231 -6.06 17.68 5.69
C VAL A 231 -4.97 18.72 5.41
N GLU A 232 -3.73 18.27 5.37
CA GLU A 232 -2.59 19.13 5.10
C GLU A 232 -2.53 19.54 3.62
N ARG A 233 -1.85 20.66 3.36
CA ARG A 233 -1.56 21.09 1.99
C ARG A 233 -0.51 20.14 1.37
N PRO A 234 -0.62 19.79 0.08
CA PRO A 234 0.29 18.84 -0.56
C PRO A 234 1.78 19.17 -0.41
N ALA A 235 2.14 20.45 -0.35
CA ALA A 235 3.53 20.90 -0.18
C ALA A 235 4.20 20.39 1.11
N ASN A 236 3.44 20.13 2.17
CA ASN A 236 4.00 19.70 3.47
C ASN A 236 4.25 18.18 3.55
N ALA A 237 3.61 17.38 2.70
CA ALA A 237 3.75 15.94 2.71
C ALA A 237 5.12 15.47 2.20
N ALA A 238 5.69 16.18 1.21
CA ALA A 238 7.01 15.90 0.65
C ALA A 238 8.15 16.09 1.67
N ASP A 239 8.02 17.09 2.55
CA ASP A 239 9.03 17.40 3.58
C ASP A 239 9.16 16.30 4.65
N THR A 240 8.10 15.52 4.87
CA THR A 240 8.10 14.43 5.87
C THR A 240 8.97 13.25 5.42
N VAL A 241 9.00 12.95 4.12
CA VAL A 241 9.86 11.89 3.56
C VAL A 241 11.34 12.28 3.65
N GLY A 242 11.67 13.53 3.27
CA GLY A 242 13.05 14.04 3.34
C GLY A 242 13.62 14.02 4.76
N ARG A 243 12.80 14.32 5.78
CA ARG A 243 13.23 14.26 7.19
C ARG A 243 13.44 12.83 7.68
N THR A 244 12.67 11.87 7.18
CA THR A 244 12.79 10.44 7.55
C THR A 244 14.03 9.82 6.92
N GLN A 245 14.29 10.09 5.62
CA GLN A 245 15.51 9.65 4.94
C GLN A 245 16.78 10.19 5.61
N GLN A 246 16.76 11.45 6.07
CA GLN A 246 17.91 12.06 6.75
C GLN A 246 18.21 11.43 8.12
N CYS A 247 17.19 10.95 8.85
CA CYS A 247 17.37 10.21 10.10
C CYS A 247 17.95 8.81 9.86
N ASP A 248 17.49 8.10 8.82
CA ASP A 248 17.96 6.75 8.49
C ASP A 248 19.41 6.75 7.98
N GLU A 249 19.82 7.75 7.19
CA GLU A 249 21.22 7.93 6.79
C GLU A 249 22.14 8.24 7.99
N HIS A 250 21.65 8.99 8.98
CA HIS A 250 22.41 9.28 10.20
C HIS A 250 22.54 8.05 11.11
N ALA A 251 21.52 7.20 11.20
CA ALA A 251 21.56 5.96 11.97
C ALA A 251 22.49 4.92 11.34
N HIS A 252 22.59 4.87 10.01
CA HIS A 252 23.49 3.96 9.30
C HIS A 252 24.97 4.39 9.35
N ARG A 253 25.25 5.66 9.64
CA ARG A 253 26.62 6.21 9.74
C ARG A 253 27.20 6.20 11.16
N GLN A 254 26.46 5.78 12.19
CA GLN A 254 27.05 5.63 13.52
C GLN A 254 27.76 4.26 13.62
N PRO A 255 29.10 4.22 13.73
CA PRO A 255 29.78 2.97 14.08
C PRO A 255 29.34 2.57 15.48
N THR A 256 28.96 1.30 15.66
CA THR A 256 28.74 0.70 16.97
C THR A 256 29.99 0.89 17.81
N ALA A 257 29.95 1.80 18.77
CA ALA A 257 31.00 1.94 19.77
C ALA A 257 31.05 0.63 20.58
N SER A 258 32.24 0.04 20.63
CA SER A 258 32.57 -1.17 21.39
C SER A 258 32.58 -0.93 22.89
#